data_AF-A0A7V9NMA3-F1
#
_entry.id   AF-A0A7V9NMA3-F1
#
_cell.length_a   1.000
_cell.length_b   1.000
_cell.length_c   1.000
_cell.angle_alpha   90.00
_cell.angle_beta   90.00
_cell.angle_gamma   90.00
#
_symmetry.space_group_name_H-M   'P 1'
#
loop_
_entity.id
_entity.type
_entity.pdbx_description
1 polymer ?
#
loop_
_entity_poly.entity_id
_entity_poly.type
_entity_poly.pdbx_seq_one_letter_code
_entity_poly.pdbx_strand_id
1 'polypeptide(L)'
;MKKQFLILSFLLFALACEKVQENKVIINENEINFCSLVDFPEKYESKIIQTKAIVLGFHTFIFYSGQCLEQDRVTALEMNYEFRTKLFEAIEANKVNYKTSFLNNNLYAEITVSGELKKNDENEPEVFHPKYKFFVNEIKNVNILPEEIFPNDEARGAKIVKQWNK
;
A
#
# COMPACT_ATOMS: atom_id res chain seq x y z
N MET A 1 26.06 20.12 62.96
CA MET A 1 26.24 18.99 62.03
C MET A 1 25.49 19.32 60.74
N LYS A 2 26.23 19.43 59.62
CA LYS A 2 25.72 19.78 58.29
C LYS A 2 25.24 18.50 57.59
N LYS A 3 24.06 18.51 56.96
CA LYS A 3 23.69 17.54 55.91
C LYS A 3 23.32 18.35 54.68
N GLN A 4 24.26 18.39 53.73
CA GLN A 4 24.05 18.91 52.39
C GLN A 4 23.12 17.96 51.65
N PHE A 5 21.94 18.46 51.28
CA PHE A 5 21.08 17.78 50.31
C PHE A 5 21.70 17.99 48.94
N LEU A 6 22.21 16.90 48.38
CA LEU A 6 22.70 16.79 47.01
C LEU A 6 21.50 17.02 46.08
N ILE A 7 21.37 18.23 45.53
CA ILE A 7 20.37 18.49 44.49
C ILE A 7 20.87 17.82 43.22
N LEU A 8 20.19 16.70 42.98
CA LEU A 8 20.17 15.84 41.82
C LEU A 8 20.26 16.67 40.53
N SER A 9 21.47 16.71 39.95
CA SER A 9 21.71 17.13 38.57
C SER A 9 21.09 16.09 37.62
N PHE A 10 19.79 16.21 37.39
CA PHE A 10 19.04 15.47 36.38
C PHE A 10 18.19 16.46 35.58
N LEU A 11 18.85 17.37 34.85
CA LEU A 11 18.19 18.35 34.00
C LEU A 11 18.87 18.49 32.62
N LEU A 12 19.54 17.43 32.15
CA LEU A 12 20.27 17.41 30.88
C LEU A 12 19.98 16.17 30.01
N PHE A 13 18.84 15.51 30.19
CA PHE A 13 18.41 14.38 29.33
C PHE A 13 17.06 14.59 28.63
N ALA A 14 16.53 15.81 28.61
CA ALA A 14 15.28 16.13 27.92
C ALA A 14 15.48 16.65 26.48
N LEU A 15 16.68 16.52 25.91
CA LEU A 15 17.03 17.00 24.56
C LEU A 15 17.52 15.89 23.62
N ALA A 16 17.19 14.64 23.92
CA ALA A 16 17.41 13.53 22.99
C ALA A 16 16.07 13.02 22.49
N CYS A 17 15.94 12.98 21.16
CA CYS A 17 14.87 12.32 20.40
C CYS A 17 13.59 13.12 20.12
N GLU A 18 13.71 14.38 19.71
CA GLU A 18 12.86 14.79 18.58
C GLU A 18 13.38 14.03 17.35
N LYS A 19 12.70 12.94 17.01
CA LYS A 19 12.83 12.31 15.69
C LYS A 19 12.65 13.42 14.67
N VAL A 20 13.74 13.80 14.01
CA VAL A 20 13.68 14.53 12.74
C VAL A 20 12.87 13.62 11.83
N GLN A 21 11.57 13.87 11.72
CA GLN A 21 10.76 13.32 10.65
C GLN A 21 11.36 13.93 9.39
N GLU A 22 12.23 13.18 8.74
CA GLU A 22 12.60 13.49 7.36
C GLU A 22 11.28 13.66 6.61
N ASN A 23 11.06 14.86 6.07
CA ASN A 23 9.90 15.15 5.23
C ASN A 23 10.02 14.29 3.98
N LYS A 24 9.56 13.04 4.06
CA LYS A 24 9.48 12.14 2.92
C LYS A 24 8.53 12.74 1.90
N VAL A 25 8.98 12.85 0.66
CA VAL A 25 8.15 13.35 -0.44
C VAL A 25 7.05 12.33 -0.69
N ILE A 26 5.79 12.80 -0.65
CA ILE A 26 4.61 12.02 -0.99
C ILE A 26 4.27 12.28 -2.46
N ILE A 27 4.13 11.22 -3.25
CA ILE A 27 3.61 11.28 -4.61
C ILE A 27 2.18 10.74 -4.58
N ASN A 28 1.22 11.57 -4.99
CA ASN A 28 -0.21 11.25 -4.89
C ASN A 28 -0.68 10.34 -6.04
N GLU A 29 -1.81 9.68 -5.86
CA GLU A 29 -2.38 8.72 -6.82
C GLU A 29 -2.61 9.28 -8.23
N ASN A 30 -2.94 10.57 -8.34
CA ASN A 30 -3.18 11.24 -9.62
C ASN A 30 -1.88 11.71 -10.32
N GLU A 31 -0.78 11.75 -9.58
CA GLU A 31 0.54 12.21 -10.06
C GLU A 31 1.43 11.04 -10.47
N ILE A 32 1.05 9.82 -10.09
CA ILE A 32 1.81 8.60 -10.42
C ILE A 32 1.45 8.11 -11.82
N ASN A 33 2.42 8.24 -12.71
CA ASN A 33 2.48 7.39 -13.89
C ASN A 33 2.95 5.99 -13.47
N PHE A 34 2.00 5.06 -13.30
CA PHE A 34 2.30 3.70 -12.84
C PHE A 34 3.25 2.95 -13.77
N CYS A 35 3.18 3.19 -15.08
CA CYS A 35 4.10 2.60 -16.06
C CYS A 35 5.54 3.06 -15.80
N SER A 36 5.72 4.34 -15.46
CA SER A 36 7.03 4.87 -15.03
C SER A 36 7.49 4.28 -13.70
N LEU A 37 6.57 4.00 -12.77
CA LEU A 37 6.90 3.33 -11.50
C LEU A 37 7.41 1.91 -11.72
N VAL A 38 6.85 1.18 -12.69
CA VAL A 38 7.26 -0.18 -13.05
C VAL A 38 8.56 -0.20 -13.85
N ASP A 39 8.69 0.68 -14.85
CA ASP A 39 9.86 0.71 -15.74
C ASP A 39 11.09 1.35 -15.11
N PHE A 40 10.89 2.33 -14.22
CA PHE A 40 11.94 3.14 -13.60
C PHE A 40 11.73 3.28 -12.08
N PRO A 41 11.65 2.17 -11.32
CA PRO A 41 11.34 2.17 -9.89
C PRO A 41 12.36 2.97 -9.05
N GLU A 42 13.61 3.07 -9.49
CA GLU A 42 14.67 3.83 -8.84
C GLU A 42 14.35 5.33 -8.70
N LYS A 43 13.54 5.90 -9.60
CA LYS A 43 13.13 7.31 -9.52
C LYS A 43 12.20 7.58 -8.34
N TYR A 44 11.64 6.53 -7.76
CA TYR A 44 10.66 6.58 -6.67
C TYR A 44 11.24 6.08 -5.34
N GLU A 45 12.52 5.71 -5.32
CA GLU A 45 13.23 5.32 -4.10
C GLU A 45 13.18 6.47 -3.06
N SER A 46 13.00 6.11 -1.79
CA SER A 46 12.87 7.04 -0.66
C SER A 46 11.65 7.97 -0.68
N LYS A 47 10.66 7.70 -1.53
CA LYS A 47 9.39 8.44 -1.57
C LYS A 47 8.24 7.59 -1.05
N ILE A 48 7.23 8.23 -0.49
CA ILE A 48 5.94 7.60 -0.20
C ILE A 48 5.09 7.70 -1.46
N ILE A 49 4.65 6.55 -1.95
CA ILE A 49 3.90 6.40 -3.18
C ILE A 49 2.47 6.05 -2.79
N GLN A 50 1.50 6.86 -3.20
CA GLN A 50 0.08 6.55 -3.04
C GLN A 50 -0.50 6.09 -4.36
N THR A 51 -1.01 4.88 -4.46
CA THR A 51 -1.53 4.35 -5.74
C THR A 51 -2.79 3.52 -5.52
N LYS A 52 -3.62 3.44 -6.54
CA LYS A 52 -4.82 2.62 -6.51
C LYS A 52 -4.48 1.16 -6.75
N ALA A 53 -5.16 0.29 -6.03
CA ALA A 53 -5.08 -1.15 -6.24
C ALA A 53 -6.48 -1.77 -6.22
N ILE A 54 -6.63 -2.86 -6.98
CA ILE A 54 -7.79 -3.74 -6.91
C ILE A 54 -7.40 -4.96 -6.08
N VAL A 55 -8.15 -5.19 -5.01
CA VAL A 55 -8.13 -6.41 -4.20
C VAL A 55 -8.97 -7.47 -4.89
N LEU A 56 -8.38 -8.64 -5.14
CA LEU A 56 -9.05 -9.83 -5.66
C LEU A 56 -8.94 -10.95 -4.62
N GLY A 57 -10.02 -11.17 -3.88
CA GLY A 57 -10.02 -12.08 -2.73
C GLY A 57 -9.11 -11.59 -1.61
N PHE A 58 -8.55 -12.52 -0.84
CA PHE A 58 -7.57 -12.23 0.23
C PHE A 58 -6.15 -12.65 -0.13
N HIS A 59 -5.91 -12.90 -1.41
CA HIS A 59 -4.67 -13.51 -1.88
C HIS A 59 -3.88 -12.58 -2.76
N THR A 60 -4.56 -11.78 -3.59
CA THR A 60 -3.90 -10.99 -4.62
C THR A 60 -4.44 -9.58 -4.65
N PHE A 61 -3.55 -8.60 -4.82
CA PHE A 61 -3.93 -7.24 -5.18
C PHE A 61 -3.17 -6.81 -6.43
N ILE A 62 -3.77 -5.86 -7.16
CA ILE A 62 -3.29 -5.45 -8.46
C ILE A 62 -3.22 -3.94 -8.50
N PHE A 63 -2.01 -3.41 -8.61
CA PHE A 63 -1.82 -1.99 -8.85
C PHE A 63 -2.18 -1.61 -10.28
N TYR A 64 -2.79 -0.44 -10.45
CA TYR A 64 -3.17 0.06 -11.76
C TYR A 64 -3.15 1.59 -11.84
N SER A 65 -3.13 2.12 -13.07
CA SER A 65 -3.38 3.54 -13.35
C SER A 65 -4.19 3.68 -14.63
N GLY A 66 -5.13 4.64 -14.64
CA GLY A 66 -5.93 4.96 -15.82
C GLY A 66 -5.10 5.41 -17.03
N GLN A 67 -3.84 5.81 -16.84
CA GLN A 67 -2.95 6.20 -17.95
C GLN A 67 -2.25 5.02 -18.62
N CYS A 68 -2.30 3.83 -18.00
CA CYS A 68 -1.62 2.63 -18.50
C CYS A 68 -2.56 1.67 -19.25
N LEU A 69 -3.84 2.01 -19.43
CA LEU A 69 -4.89 1.05 -19.84
C LEU A 69 -4.69 0.39 -21.20
N GLU A 70 -3.99 1.05 -22.13
CA GLU A 70 -3.70 0.50 -23.46
C GLU A 70 -2.49 -0.42 -23.48
N GLN A 71 -1.71 -0.44 -22.40
CA GLN A 71 -0.53 -1.27 -22.23
C GLN A 71 -0.90 -2.29 -21.16
N ASP A 72 -0.87 -3.60 -21.43
CA ASP A 72 -1.23 -4.64 -20.44
C ASP A 72 -0.25 -4.70 -19.25
N ARG A 73 -0.17 -3.62 -18.47
CA ARG A 73 0.82 -3.34 -17.43
C ARG A 73 0.09 -3.14 -16.13
N VAL A 74 -0.20 -4.27 -15.51
CA VAL A 74 -0.64 -4.36 -14.13
C VAL A 74 0.41 -5.13 -13.36
N THR A 75 0.65 -4.73 -12.10
CA THR A 75 1.51 -5.51 -11.20
C THR A 75 0.61 -6.21 -10.20
N ALA A 76 0.44 -7.51 -10.38
CA ALA A 76 -0.22 -8.37 -9.41
C ALA A 76 0.78 -8.78 -8.32
N LEU A 77 0.36 -8.68 -7.07
CA LEU A 77 1.16 -9.02 -5.90
C LEU A 77 0.36 -9.91 -4.96
N GLU A 78 1.03 -10.91 -4.41
CA GLU A 78 0.47 -11.72 -3.34
C GLU A 78 0.38 -10.91 -2.04
N MET A 79 -0.74 -11.06 -1.33
CA MET A 79 -0.95 -10.45 -0.02
C MET A 79 -0.30 -11.31 1.05
N ASN A 80 0.74 -10.77 1.68
CA ASN A 80 1.27 -11.30 2.92
C ASN A 80 0.37 -11.00 4.13
N TYR A 81 0.72 -11.59 5.27
CA TYR A 81 -0.03 -11.43 6.52
C TYR A 81 -0.16 -9.96 6.95
N GLU A 82 0.90 -9.17 6.79
CA GLU A 82 0.92 -7.75 7.18
C GLU A 82 -0.05 -6.94 6.33
N PHE A 83 -0.06 -7.15 5.00
CA PHE A 83 -1.00 -6.50 4.10
C PHE A 83 -2.45 -6.87 4.45
N ARG A 84 -2.73 -8.17 4.67
CA ARG A 84 -4.09 -8.61 5.04
C ARG A 84 -4.58 -7.96 6.32
N THR A 85 -3.71 -7.86 7.32
CA THR A 85 -4.02 -7.19 8.59
C THR A 85 -4.39 -5.72 8.36
N LYS A 86 -3.55 -4.98 7.62
CA LYS A 86 -3.82 -3.58 7.25
C LYS A 86 -5.11 -3.41 6.43
N LEU A 87 -5.43 -4.38 5.58
CA LEU A 87 -6.66 -4.36 4.78
C LEU A 87 -7.90 -4.52 5.66
N PHE A 88 -7.87 -5.44 6.62
CA PHE A 88 -8.97 -5.60 7.58
C PHE A 88 -9.15 -4.34 8.45
N GLU A 89 -8.06 -3.77 8.97
CA GLU A 89 -8.10 -2.51 9.71
C GLU A 89 -8.73 -1.38 8.88
N ALA A 90 -8.36 -1.27 7.60
CA ALA A 90 -8.94 -0.26 6.70
C ALA A 90 -10.43 -0.50 6.44
N ILE A 91 -10.87 -1.74 6.25
CA ILE A 91 -12.29 -2.10 6.07
C ILE A 91 -13.11 -1.68 7.29
N GLU A 92 -12.62 -1.99 8.50
CA GLU A 92 -13.25 -1.60 9.76
C GLU A 92 -13.30 -0.08 9.92
N ALA A 93 -12.20 0.61 9.66
CA ALA A 93 -12.09 2.06 9.77
C ALA A 93 -13.03 2.81 8.79
N ASN A 94 -13.21 2.27 7.58
CA ASN A 94 -14.12 2.82 6.57
C ASN A 94 -15.59 2.44 6.83
N LYS A 95 -15.90 1.74 7.93
CA LYS A 95 -17.24 1.25 8.30
C LYS A 95 -17.90 0.45 7.17
N VAL A 96 -17.08 -0.22 6.36
CA VAL A 96 -17.56 -1.10 5.31
C VAL A 96 -18.19 -2.32 5.99
N ASN A 97 -19.44 -2.61 5.64
CA ASN A 97 -20.12 -3.79 6.20
C ASN A 97 -19.52 -5.05 5.58
N TYR A 98 -18.50 -5.58 6.24
CA TYR A 98 -17.72 -6.72 5.75
C TYR A 98 -18.61 -7.94 5.45
N LYS A 99 -19.67 -8.18 6.23
CA LYS A 99 -20.58 -9.34 6.03
C LYS A 99 -21.36 -9.31 4.72
N THR A 100 -21.66 -8.12 4.20
CA THR A 100 -22.34 -7.95 2.90
C THR A 100 -21.36 -7.67 1.76
N SER A 101 -20.13 -7.33 2.10
CA SER A 101 -19.07 -6.96 1.15
C SER A 101 -18.23 -8.16 0.71
N PHE A 102 -18.29 -9.26 1.47
CA PHE A 102 -17.72 -10.54 1.08
C PHE A 102 -18.76 -11.35 0.32
N LEU A 103 -18.47 -11.61 -0.95
CA LEU A 103 -19.30 -12.41 -1.83
C LEU A 103 -18.59 -13.74 -2.07
N ASN A 104 -19.25 -14.87 -1.81
CA ASN A 104 -18.66 -16.21 -1.96
C ASN A 104 -17.31 -16.37 -1.24
N ASN A 105 -17.16 -15.75 -0.06
CA ASN A 105 -15.92 -15.68 0.73
C ASN A 105 -14.76 -14.91 0.06
N ASN A 106 -15.03 -14.14 -0.98
CA ASN A 106 -14.05 -13.29 -1.64
C ASN A 106 -14.36 -11.80 -1.40
N LEU A 107 -13.29 -11.01 -1.35
CA LEU A 107 -13.34 -9.56 -1.30
C LEU A 107 -12.99 -9.00 -2.67
N TYR A 108 -13.84 -8.13 -3.20
CA TYR A 108 -13.50 -7.33 -4.36
C TYR A 108 -13.61 -5.87 -3.96
N ALA A 109 -12.47 -5.18 -3.91
CA ALA A 109 -12.41 -3.81 -3.45
C ALA A 109 -11.40 -3.01 -4.27
N GLU A 110 -11.73 -1.76 -4.57
CA GLU A 110 -10.71 -0.76 -4.90
C GLU A 110 -10.25 -0.12 -3.61
N ILE A 111 -8.94 0.05 -3.49
CA ILE A 111 -8.30 0.68 -2.34
C ILE A 111 -7.25 1.68 -2.83
N THR A 112 -6.97 2.70 -2.03
CA THR A 112 -5.76 3.52 -2.17
C THR A 112 -4.72 2.98 -1.21
N VAL A 113 -3.56 2.58 -1.72
CA VAL A 113 -2.43 2.07 -0.94
C VAL A 113 -1.35 3.13 -0.87
N SER A 114 -0.83 3.38 0.33
CA SER A 114 0.36 4.22 0.56
C SER A 114 1.51 3.33 0.96
N GLY A 115 2.67 3.46 0.32
CA GLY A 115 3.83 2.61 0.60
C GLY A 115 5.14 3.15 0.04
N GLU A 116 6.19 2.36 0.18
CA GLU A 116 7.55 2.70 -0.25
C GLU A 116 8.15 1.58 -1.08
N LEU A 117 8.87 1.92 -2.16
CA LEU A 117 9.73 0.98 -2.85
C LEU A 117 11.07 0.91 -2.12
N LYS A 118 11.48 -0.30 -1.71
CA LYS A 118 12.83 -0.55 -1.22
C LYS A 118 13.51 -1.59 -2.08
N LYS A 119 14.83 -1.47 -2.22
CA LYS A 119 15.64 -2.48 -2.91
C LYS A 119 15.47 -3.82 -2.19
N ASN A 120 15.34 -4.88 -2.97
CA ASN A 120 15.25 -6.22 -2.45
C ASN A 120 16.66 -6.74 -2.17
N ASP A 121 16.99 -6.97 -0.91
CA ASP A 121 18.22 -7.66 -0.49
C ASP A 121 17.98 -9.18 -0.64
N GLU A 122 18.01 -9.66 -1.89
CA GLU A 122 18.06 -11.08 -2.29
C GLU A 122 16.89 -12.03 -1.91
N ASN A 123 16.33 -12.72 -2.93
CA ASN A 123 15.59 -14.00 -2.88
C ASN A 123 14.22 -14.10 -2.18
N GLU A 124 13.43 -13.03 -2.08
CA GLU A 124 12.01 -13.16 -1.69
C GLU A 124 11.04 -13.20 -2.90
N PRO A 125 9.97 -14.03 -2.86
CA PRO A 125 8.99 -14.18 -3.96
C PRO A 125 7.98 -13.03 -4.10
N GLU A 126 8.04 -11.97 -3.28
CA GLU A 126 7.10 -10.85 -3.34
C GLU A 126 7.71 -9.64 -4.05
N VAL A 127 7.68 -9.68 -5.37
CA VAL A 127 8.48 -8.78 -6.20
C VAL A 127 7.57 -7.83 -6.98
N PHE A 128 7.54 -6.55 -6.60
CA PHE A 128 6.91 -5.48 -7.40
C PHE A 128 7.66 -5.29 -8.73
N HIS A 129 8.98 -5.39 -8.67
CA HIS A 129 9.92 -5.40 -9.78
C HIS A 129 11.13 -6.23 -9.35
N PRO A 130 11.84 -7.00 -10.22
CA PRO A 130 12.93 -7.91 -9.83
C PRO A 130 13.93 -7.41 -8.78
N LYS A 131 14.12 -6.09 -8.68
CA LYS A 131 15.05 -5.42 -7.76
C LYS A 131 14.38 -4.67 -6.60
N TYR A 132 13.06 -4.54 -6.58
CA TYR A 132 12.31 -3.71 -5.65
C TYR A 132 11.08 -4.42 -5.09
N LYS A 133 10.89 -4.31 -3.78
CA LYS A 133 9.69 -4.73 -3.06
C LYS A 133 8.89 -3.49 -2.67
N PHE A 134 7.56 -3.56 -2.80
CA PHE A 134 6.66 -2.50 -2.37
C PHE A 134 6.19 -2.78 -0.94
N PHE A 135 6.59 -1.93 -0.01
CA PHE A 135 6.22 -2.01 1.40
C PHE A 135 5.00 -1.14 1.63
N VAL A 136 3.87 -1.77 1.92
CA VAL A 136 2.63 -1.06 2.22
C VAL A 136 2.71 -0.48 3.62
N ASN A 137 2.56 0.84 3.74
CA ASN A 137 2.48 1.54 5.01
C ASN A 137 1.02 1.62 5.50
N GLU A 138 0.10 1.96 4.60
CA GLU A 138 -1.29 2.29 4.95
C GLU A 138 -2.24 1.97 3.79
N ILE A 139 -3.50 1.62 4.10
CA ILE A 139 -4.59 1.42 3.13
C ILE A 139 -5.75 2.37 3.48
N LYS A 140 -6.28 3.06 2.46
CA LYS A 140 -7.40 4.03 2.56
C LYS A 140 -8.43 3.79 1.47
N ASN A 141 -9.55 4.51 1.59
CA ASN A 141 -10.58 4.64 0.55
C ASN A 141 -11.07 3.28 0.04
N VAL A 142 -11.46 2.40 0.97
CA VAL A 142 -11.94 1.06 0.62
C VAL A 142 -13.32 1.17 -0.03
N ASN A 143 -13.39 0.90 -1.33
CA ASN A 143 -14.61 0.91 -2.11
C ASN A 143 -14.95 -0.52 -2.58
N ILE A 144 -16.07 -1.05 -2.12
CA ILE A 144 -16.50 -2.42 -2.45
C ILE A 144 -17.06 -2.48 -3.86
N LEU A 145 -16.68 -3.51 -4.60
CA LEU A 145 -16.98 -3.66 -6.01
C LEU A 145 -18.07 -4.71 -6.22
N PRO A 146 -19.02 -4.47 -7.13
CA PRO A 146 -20.11 -5.40 -7.38
C PRO A 146 -19.62 -6.67 -8.08
N GLU A 147 -20.20 -7.82 -7.71
CA GLU A 147 -19.84 -9.17 -8.20
C GLU A 147 -19.85 -9.30 -9.73
N GLU A 148 -20.79 -8.59 -10.36
CA GLU A 148 -21.11 -8.66 -11.79
C GLU A 148 -19.92 -8.29 -12.68
N ILE A 149 -18.92 -7.60 -12.11
CA ILE A 149 -17.69 -7.19 -12.79
C ILE A 149 -16.61 -8.30 -12.74
N PHE A 150 -16.77 -9.33 -11.89
CA PHE A 150 -15.75 -10.37 -11.60
C PHE A 150 -16.15 -11.84 -11.91
N PRO A 151 -16.56 -12.23 -13.15
CA PRO A 151 -16.77 -13.66 -13.49
C PRO A 151 -15.53 -14.63 -13.53
N ASN A 152 -14.79 -14.93 -12.45
CA ASN A 152 -13.70 -15.97 -12.33
C ASN A 152 -12.39 -15.80 -13.16
N ASP A 153 -11.25 -15.43 -12.52
CA ASP A 153 -9.80 -15.62 -12.91
C ASP A 153 -8.85 -14.39 -12.88
N GLU A 154 -7.55 -14.61 -12.64
CA GLU A 154 -6.46 -13.59 -12.55
C GLU A 154 -6.21 -12.78 -13.83
N ALA A 155 -6.39 -13.39 -15.01
CA ALA A 155 -6.36 -12.69 -16.31
C ALA A 155 -7.43 -11.58 -16.41
N ARG A 156 -8.30 -11.45 -15.40
CA ARG A 156 -9.34 -10.42 -15.32
C ARG A 156 -8.95 -9.20 -14.55
N GLY A 157 -7.95 -9.21 -13.67
CA GLY A 157 -7.51 -7.98 -13.02
C GLY A 157 -7.23 -6.86 -14.02
N ALA A 158 -6.46 -7.20 -15.07
CA ALA A 158 -6.19 -6.31 -16.20
C ALA A 158 -7.47 -5.95 -17.02
N LYS A 159 -8.41 -6.89 -17.21
CA LYS A 159 -9.67 -6.63 -17.93
C LYS A 159 -10.64 -5.74 -17.15
N ILE A 160 -10.73 -5.93 -15.84
CA ILE A 160 -11.54 -5.14 -14.90
C ILE A 160 -11.05 -3.69 -14.90
N VAL A 161 -9.72 -3.52 -14.77
CA VAL A 161 -9.06 -2.22 -14.90
C VAL A 161 -9.38 -1.54 -16.24
N LYS A 162 -9.38 -2.29 -17.36
CA LYS A 162 -9.75 -1.80 -18.70
C LYS A 162 -11.23 -1.44 -18.86
N GLN A 163 -12.14 -2.15 -18.21
CA GLN A 163 -13.59 -1.89 -18.31
C GLN A 163 -14.02 -0.67 -17.51
N TRP A 164 -13.34 -0.38 -16.41
CA TRP A 164 -13.78 0.64 -15.47
C TRP A 164 -13.38 2.07 -15.84
N ASN A 165 -12.34 2.22 -16.65
CA ASN A 165 -11.87 3.52 -17.11
C ASN A 165 -12.40 3.90 -18.51
N LYS A 166 -13.41 3.18 -19.01
CA LYS A 166 -14.18 3.55 -20.21
C LYS A 166 -15.45 4.27 -19.80
#